data_AF-A0A133KI57-F1
#
_entry.id   AF-A0A133KI57-F1
#
_cell.length_a   1.000
_cell.length_b   1.000
_cell.length_c   1.000
_cell.angle_alpha   90.00
_cell.angle_beta   90.00
_cell.angle_gamma   90.00
#
_symmetry.space_group_name_H-M   'P 1'
#
loop_
_entity.id
_entity.type
_entity.pdbx_description
1 polymer ?
#
loop_
_entity_poly.entity_id
_entity_poly.type
_entity_poly.pdbx_seq_one_letter_code
_entity_poly.pdbx_strand_id
1 'polypeptide(L)'
;MKTFKDLLVGFLAGVGIGALIEAFISILVGADIVGVPDFVASVSAGHAKIIQCLVYGGFGVVSTLSGIIFKNKSRSIYLNHAIHFLIIAIYFVFAGLYLRWFSNNSTIIFAFASFVIIYLLISFGFYIYEKNMINEINKKL
;
A
#
# COMPACT_ATOMS: atom_id res chain seq x y z
N MET A 1 20.01 -0.99 -10.28
CA MET A 1 19.69 -0.36 -8.98
C MET A 1 18.42 0.45 -9.17
N LYS A 2 17.52 0.55 -8.17
CA LYS A 2 16.38 1.47 -8.26
C LYS A 2 16.91 2.90 -8.21
N THR A 3 16.41 3.76 -9.08
CA THR A 3 16.82 5.16 -9.11
C THR A 3 16.01 5.97 -8.09
N PHE A 4 16.49 7.15 -7.71
CA PHE A 4 15.71 8.08 -6.91
C PHE A 4 14.35 8.38 -7.53
N LYS A 5 14.30 8.47 -8.87
CA LYS A 5 13.06 8.65 -9.63
C LYS A 5 12.07 7.51 -9.38
N ASP A 6 12.53 6.25 -9.39
CA ASP A 6 11.65 5.10 -9.13
C ASP A 6 11.06 5.17 -7.72
N LEU A 7 11.87 5.56 -6.72
CA LEU A 7 11.41 5.71 -5.34
C LEU A 7 10.42 6.85 -5.19
N LEU A 8 10.65 7.98 -5.86
CA LEU A 8 9.72 9.11 -5.86
C LEU A 8 8.38 8.75 -6.51
N VAL A 9 8.41 8.07 -7.67
CA VAL A 9 7.21 7.57 -8.33
C VAL A 9 6.47 6.59 -7.44
N GLY A 10 7.20 5.66 -6.81
CA GLY A 10 6.64 4.73 -5.84
C GLY A 10 5.98 5.44 -4.67
N PHE A 11 6.66 6.42 -4.08
CA PHE A 11 6.14 7.25 -2.98
C PHE A 11 4.83 7.94 -3.39
N LEU A 12 4.81 8.64 -4.52
CA LEU A 12 3.62 9.35 -4.99
C LEU A 12 2.46 8.39 -5.30
N ALA A 13 2.75 7.22 -5.85
CA ALA A 13 1.74 6.18 -6.06
C ALA A 13 1.17 5.68 -4.72
N GLY A 14 2.03 5.47 -3.72
CA GLY A 14 1.61 5.11 -2.35
C GLY A 14 0.71 6.17 -1.72
N VAL A 15 1.09 7.45 -1.81
CA VAL A 15 0.27 8.59 -1.36
C VAL A 15 -1.08 8.58 -2.06
N GLY A 16 -1.10 8.48 -3.39
CA GLY A 16 -2.32 8.52 -4.19
C GLY A 16 -3.28 7.38 -3.85
N ILE A 17 -2.77 6.15 -3.79
CA ILE A 17 -3.57 4.97 -3.44
C ILE A 17 -4.11 5.09 -2.01
N GLY A 18 -3.26 5.46 -1.04
CA GLY A 18 -3.68 5.64 0.35
C GLY A 18 -4.75 6.71 0.52
N ALA A 19 -4.59 7.85 -0.16
CA ALA A 19 -5.58 8.93 -0.16
C ALA A 19 -6.91 8.52 -0.81
N LEU A 20 -6.89 7.74 -1.90
CA LEU A 20 -8.10 7.21 -2.52
C LEU A 20 -8.84 6.25 -1.59
N ILE A 21 -8.12 5.35 -0.93
CA ILE A 21 -8.70 4.43 0.05
C ILE A 21 -9.35 5.21 1.20
N GLU A 22 -8.65 6.20 1.75
CA GLU A 22 -9.20 7.07 2.81
C GLU A 22 -10.48 7.77 2.33
N ALA A 23 -10.49 8.32 1.12
CA ALA A 23 -11.66 8.98 0.54
C ALA A 23 -12.86 8.03 0.40
N PHE A 24 -12.65 6.78 -0.05
CA PHE A 24 -13.72 5.78 -0.10
C PHE A 24 -14.26 5.45 1.30
N ILE A 25 -13.38 5.33 2.30
CA ILE A 25 -13.81 5.10 3.69
C ILE A 25 -14.60 6.31 4.21
N SER A 26 -14.17 7.55 3.94
CA SER A 26 -14.91 8.77 4.30
C SER A 26 -16.34 8.77 3.75
N ILE A 27 -16.52 8.37 2.48
CA ILE A 27 -17.84 8.26 1.84
C ILE A 27 -18.69 7.20 2.56
N LEU A 28 -18.13 6.03 2.88
CA LEU A 28 -18.85 4.95 3.56
C LEU A 28 -19.28 5.31 4.98
N VAL A 29 -18.46 6.08 5.69
CA VAL A 29 -18.74 6.53 7.06
C VAL A 29 -19.62 7.79 7.09
N GLY A 30 -19.67 8.55 5.99
CA GLY A 30 -20.39 9.83 5.91
C GLY A 30 -19.69 10.97 6.66
N ALA A 31 -18.37 10.89 6.81
CA ALA A 31 -17.57 11.90 7.51
C ALA A 31 -16.20 12.06 6.85
N ASP A 32 -15.68 13.29 6.82
CA ASP A 32 -14.33 13.58 6.36
C ASP A 32 -13.30 13.07 7.38
N ILE A 33 -12.89 11.81 7.22
CA ILE A 33 -11.88 11.22 8.10
C ILE A 33 -10.47 11.66 7.66
N VAL A 34 -9.76 12.28 8.60
CA VAL A 34 -8.33 12.59 8.47
C VAL A 34 -7.57 11.63 9.39
N GLY A 35 -7.77 10.33 9.17
CA GLY A 35 -7.28 9.27 10.04
C GLY A 35 -8.17 8.98 11.26
N VAL A 36 -7.72 8.02 12.08
CA VAL A 36 -8.46 7.57 13.26
C VAL A 36 -8.46 8.69 14.34
N PRO A 37 -9.60 8.98 15.01
CA PRO A 37 -9.70 10.06 15.98
C PRO A 37 -8.60 10.04 17.06
N ASP A 38 -8.27 8.86 17.57
CA ASP A 38 -7.22 8.70 18.60
C ASP A 38 -5.83 9.11 18.12
N PHE A 39 -5.54 8.97 16.83
CA PHE A 39 -4.29 9.44 16.24
C PHE A 39 -4.34 10.95 16.00
N VAL A 40 -5.44 11.46 15.45
CA VAL A 40 -5.63 12.91 15.21
C VAL A 40 -5.51 13.70 16.49
N ALA A 41 -6.13 13.23 17.58
CA ALA A 41 -6.05 13.87 18.89
C ALA A 41 -4.64 13.82 19.51
N SER A 42 -3.75 12.95 19.02
CA SER A 42 -2.39 12.81 19.56
C SER A 42 -1.37 13.74 18.92
N VAL A 43 -1.75 14.49 17.87
CA VAL A 43 -0.87 15.38 17.13
C VAL A 43 -1.48 16.78 17.01
N SER A 44 -0.64 17.77 16.76
CA SER A 44 -1.09 19.14 16.51
C SER A 44 -1.93 19.25 15.23
N ALA A 45 -2.82 20.24 15.20
CA ALA A 45 -3.70 20.50 14.05
C ALA A 45 -2.90 20.56 12.74
N GLY A 46 -3.44 19.95 11.68
CA GLY A 46 -2.81 19.87 10.35
C GLY A 46 -1.71 18.81 10.20
N HIS A 47 -1.08 18.35 11.30
CA HIS A 47 0.03 17.41 11.22
C HIS A 47 -0.42 15.98 10.90
N ALA A 48 -1.62 15.59 11.37
CA ALA A 48 -2.17 14.25 11.12
C ALA A 48 -2.16 13.89 9.63
N LYS A 49 -2.66 14.80 8.77
CA LYS A 49 -2.73 14.57 7.33
C LYS A 49 -1.35 14.44 6.69
N ILE A 50 -0.40 15.27 7.10
CA ILE A 50 0.99 15.23 6.60
C ILE A 50 1.62 13.89 6.98
N ILE A 51 1.49 13.48 8.23
CA ILE A 51 2.05 12.23 8.73
C ILE A 51 1.43 11.03 8.00
N GLN A 52 0.11 11.00 7.84
CA GLN A 52 -0.56 9.94 7.06
C GLN A 52 -0.06 9.90 5.61
N CYS A 53 0.07 11.05 4.96
CA CYS A 53 0.63 11.14 3.60
C CYS A 53 2.04 10.53 3.53
N LEU A 54 2.90 10.85 4.48
CA LEU A 54 4.25 10.28 4.56
C LEU A 54 4.22 8.75 4.77
N VAL A 55 3.34 8.25 5.63
CA VAL A 55 3.17 6.80 5.87
C VAL A 55 2.62 6.09 4.62
N TYR A 56 1.66 6.68 3.93
CA TYR A 56 1.14 6.13 2.66
C TYR A 56 2.19 6.11 1.56
N GLY A 57 2.98 7.18 1.43
CA GLY A 57 4.11 7.17 0.51
C GLY A 57 5.17 6.13 0.90
N GLY A 58 5.35 5.88 2.20
CA GLY A 58 6.21 4.80 2.69
C GLY A 58 5.80 3.41 2.21
N PHE A 59 4.49 3.09 2.12
CA PHE A 59 4.03 1.85 1.49
C PHE A 59 4.55 1.71 0.05
N GLY A 60 4.45 2.80 -0.72
CA GLY A 60 4.91 2.84 -2.11
C GLY A 60 6.42 2.68 -2.26
N VAL A 61 7.20 3.30 -1.37
CA VAL A 61 8.66 3.14 -1.33
C VAL A 61 9.04 1.70 -0.97
N VAL A 62 8.46 1.14 0.09
CA VAL A 62 8.74 -0.24 0.52
C VAL A 62 8.38 -1.22 -0.60
N SER A 63 7.23 -1.05 -1.24
CA SER A 63 6.83 -1.88 -2.39
C SER A 63 7.79 -1.75 -3.58
N THR A 64 8.27 -0.55 -3.86
CA THR A 64 9.23 -0.33 -4.95
C THR A 64 10.57 -1.02 -4.67
N LEU A 65 11.05 -0.97 -3.43
CA LEU A 65 12.29 -1.62 -3.00
C LEU A 65 12.16 -3.15 -3.00
N SER A 66 11.07 -3.67 -2.42
CA SER A 66 10.80 -5.11 -2.35
C SER A 66 10.57 -5.74 -3.73
N GLY A 67 10.25 -4.93 -4.76
CA GLY A 67 10.16 -5.39 -6.14
C GLY A 67 11.41 -6.09 -6.68
N ILE A 68 12.58 -5.93 -6.04
CA ILE A 68 13.80 -6.71 -6.37
C ILE A 68 13.60 -8.22 -6.22
N ILE A 69 12.67 -8.66 -5.36
CA ILE A 69 12.38 -10.07 -5.09
C ILE A 69 11.92 -10.79 -6.36
N PHE A 70 11.15 -10.11 -7.22
CA PHE A 70 10.65 -10.69 -8.47
C PHE A 70 11.76 -10.92 -9.51
N LYS A 71 12.97 -10.39 -9.32
CA LYS A 71 14.10 -10.66 -10.23
C LYS A 71 14.71 -12.04 -10.02
N ASN A 72 14.42 -12.70 -8.90
CA ASN A 72 14.92 -14.03 -8.63
C ASN A 72 14.12 -15.06 -9.45
N LYS A 73 14.71 -15.50 -10.57
CA LYS A 73 14.13 -16.50 -11.49
C LYS A 73 14.29 -17.95 -11.02
N SER A 74 15.17 -18.23 -10.05
CA SER A 74 15.34 -19.58 -9.51
C SER A 74 14.30 -19.92 -8.44
N ARG A 75 13.62 -18.90 -7.90
CA ARG A 75 12.51 -19.07 -6.95
C ARG A 75 11.18 -19.17 -7.69
N SER A 76 10.26 -19.98 -7.17
CA SER A 76 8.89 -20.04 -7.69
C SER A 76 8.16 -18.71 -7.53
N ILE A 77 7.27 -18.42 -8.49
CA ILE A 77 6.52 -17.16 -8.56
C ILE A 77 5.70 -16.94 -7.27
N TYR A 78 5.02 -17.98 -6.78
CA TYR A 78 4.20 -17.88 -5.57
C TYR A 78 5.02 -17.51 -4.33
N LEU A 79 6.25 -18.01 -4.20
CA LEU A 79 7.13 -17.63 -3.09
C LEU A 79 7.60 -16.18 -3.20
N ASN A 80 7.87 -15.69 -4.42
CA ASN A 80 8.22 -14.27 -4.60
C ASN A 80 7.07 -13.35 -4.17
N HIS A 81 5.82 -13.69 -4.53
CA HIS A 81 4.64 -12.95 -4.06
C HIS A 81 4.42 -13.07 -2.55
N ALA A 82 4.65 -14.25 -1.94
CA ALA A 82 4.50 -14.44 -0.50
C ALA A 82 5.52 -13.59 0.29
N ILE A 83 6.78 -13.54 -0.15
CA ILE A 83 7.80 -12.72 0.49
C ILE A 83 7.50 -11.23 0.32
N HIS A 84 7.08 -10.82 -0.89
CA HIS A 84 6.66 -9.43 -1.13
C HIS A 84 5.48 -9.06 -0.21
N PHE A 85 4.44 -9.90 -0.13
CA PHE A 85 3.31 -9.71 0.75
C PHE A 85 3.74 -9.57 2.21
N LEU A 86 4.63 -10.45 2.69
CA LEU A 86 5.12 -10.42 4.07
C LEU A 86 5.84 -9.10 4.39
N ILE A 87 6.67 -8.58 3.48
CA ILE A 87 7.37 -7.30 3.68
C ILE A 87 6.37 -6.15 3.81
N ILE A 88 5.36 -6.11 2.92
CA ILE A 88 4.34 -5.06 2.99
C ILE A 88 3.45 -5.24 4.23
N ALA A 89 3.16 -6.47 4.64
CA ALA A 89 2.42 -6.77 5.86
C ALA A 89 3.17 -6.29 7.12
N ILE A 90 4.49 -6.48 7.18
CA ILE A 90 5.32 -5.95 8.26
C ILE A 90 5.21 -4.42 8.31
N TYR A 91 5.33 -3.74 7.16
CA TYR A 91 5.16 -2.29 7.11
C TYR A 91 3.75 -1.86 7.53
N PHE A 92 2.72 -2.60 7.11
CA PHE A 92 1.33 -2.37 7.52
C PHE A 92 1.15 -2.45 9.03
N VAL A 93 1.76 -3.43 9.70
CA VAL A 93 1.68 -3.55 11.16
C VAL A 93 2.31 -2.33 11.83
N PHE A 94 3.50 -1.90 11.40
CA PHE A 94 4.14 -0.70 11.95
C PHE A 94 3.31 0.57 11.70
N ALA A 95 2.81 0.74 10.47
CA ALA A 95 1.94 1.86 10.10
C ALA A 95 0.66 1.88 10.93
N GLY A 96 0.00 0.74 11.09
CA GLY A 96 -1.24 0.61 11.86
C GLY A 96 -1.05 0.81 13.36
N LEU A 97 0.08 0.36 13.93
CA LEU A 97 0.42 0.67 15.33
C LEU A 97 0.67 2.17 15.51
N TYR A 98 1.45 2.78 14.61
CA TYR A 98 1.80 4.19 14.68
C TYR A 98 0.59 5.12 14.48
N LEU A 99 -0.26 4.81 13.50
CA LEU A 99 -1.49 5.54 13.18
C LEU A 99 -2.70 5.08 14.02
N ARG A 100 -2.48 4.20 15.00
CA ARG A 100 -3.50 3.72 15.96
C ARG A 100 -4.74 3.09 15.31
N TRP A 101 -4.55 2.32 14.23
CA TRP A 101 -5.62 1.59 13.55
C TRP A 101 -6.19 0.41 14.37
N PHE A 102 -5.46 -0.01 15.41
CA PHE A 102 -5.72 -1.24 16.17
C PHE A 102 -6.28 -0.95 17.57
N SER A 103 -7.39 -0.20 17.66
CA SER A 103 -7.96 0.20 18.96
C SER A 103 -8.70 -0.94 19.68
N ASN A 104 -9.22 -1.92 18.95
CA ASN A 104 -9.93 -3.08 19.48
C ASN A 104 -9.85 -4.29 18.52
N ASN A 105 -10.29 -5.47 18.96
CA ASN A 105 -10.21 -6.69 18.15
C ASN A 105 -10.96 -6.57 16.80
N SER A 106 -12.09 -5.87 16.76
CA SER A 106 -12.87 -5.67 15.54
C SER A 106 -12.15 -4.78 14.51
N THR A 107 -11.53 -3.70 14.96
CA THR A 107 -10.74 -2.78 14.10
C THR A 107 -9.48 -3.45 13.59
N ILE A 108 -8.84 -4.33 14.36
CA ILE A 108 -7.72 -5.16 13.89
C ILE A 108 -8.15 -6.06 12.74
N ILE A 109 -9.25 -6.79 12.90
CA ILE A 109 -9.77 -7.69 11.87
C ILE A 109 -10.14 -6.90 10.60
N PHE A 110 -10.85 -5.78 10.77
CA PHE A 110 -11.25 -4.93 9.66
C PHE A 110 -10.04 -4.34 8.92
N ALA A 111 -9.06 -3.80 9.65
CA ALA A 111 -7.84 -3.23 9.09
C ALA A 111 -7.05 -4.30 8.32
N PHE A 112 -6.87 -5.49 8.89
CA PHE A 112 -6.17 -6.59 8.22
C PHE A 112 -6.93 -7.10 6.99
N ALA A 113 -8.25 -7.25 7.07
CA ALA A 113 -9.07 -7.64 5.93
C ALA A 113 -8.98 -6.62 4.79
N SER A 114 -9.09 -5.32 5.12
CA SER A 114 -8.94 -4.24 4.13
C SER A 114 -7.56 -4.27 3.48
N PHE A 115 -6.49 -4.48 4.26
CA PHE A 115 -5.12 -4.59 3.77
C PHE A 115 -4.96 -5.74 2.77
N VAL A 116 -5.48 -6.93 3.09
CA VAL A 116 -5.42 -8.09 2.20
C VAL A 116 -6.17 -7.81 0.90
N ILE A 117 -7.39 -7.25 0.98
CA ILE A 117 -8.20 -6.91 -0.20
C ILE A 117 -7.47 -5.90 -1.08
N ILE A 118 -6.97 -4.81 -0.51
CA ILE A 118 -6.23 -3.77 -1.24
C ILE A 118 -4.98 -4.34 -1.89
N TYR A 119 -4.21 -5.16 -1.18
CA TYR A 119 -3.02 -5.80 -1.73
C TYR A 119 -3.35 -6.69 -2.93
N LEU A 120 -4.41 -7.49 -2.84
CA LEU A 120 -4.87 -8.35 -3.93
C LEU A 120 -5.35 -7.54 -5.13
N LEU A 121 -6.10 -6.46 -4.92
CA LEU A 121 -6.56 -5.57 -5.98
C LEU A 121 -5.38 -4.92 -6.74
N ILE A 122 -4.40 -4.39 -6.01
CA ILE A 122 -3.21 -3.79 -6.60
C ILE A 122 -2.41 -4.85 -7.37
N SER A 123 -2.17 -6.01 -6.75
CA SER A 123 -1.43 -7.12 -7.40
C SER A 123 -2.12 -7.61 -8.66
N PHE A 124 -3.46 -7.69 -8.65
CA PHE A 124 -4.25 -8.07 -9.81
C PHE A 124 -4.20 -7.01 -10.92
N GLY A 125 -4.23 -5.72 -10.57
CA GLY A 125 -4.03 -4.63 -11.51
C GLY A 125 -2.68 -4.72 -12.23
N PHE A 126 -1.60 -4.98 -11.48
CA PHE A 126 -0.27 -5.20 -12.06
C PHE A 126 -0.22 -6.43 -12.96
N TYR A 127 -0.86 -7.53 -12.55
CA TYR A 127 -0.95 -8.74 -13.38
C TYR A 127 -1.62 -8.47 -14.73
N ILE A 128 -2.75 -7.74 -14.74
CA ILE A 128 -3.44 -7.37 -15.99
C ILE A 128 -2.53 -6.48 -16.86
N TYR A 129 -1.88 -5.49 -16.26
CA TYR A 129 -0.98 -4.59 -16.98
C TYR A 129 0.16 -5.36 -17.67
N GLU A 130 0.84 -6.24 -16.94
CA GLU A 130 1.92 -7.06 -17.49
C GLU A 130 1.42 -8.02 -18.58
N LYS A 131 0.28 -8.66 -18.37
CA LYS A 131 -0.34 -9.55 -19.36
C LYS A 131 -0.68 -8.81 -20.66
N ASN A 132 -1.25 -7.61 -20.56
CA ASN A 132 -1.59 -6.79 -21.73
C ASN A 132 -0.33 -6.34 -22.47
N MET A 133 0.71 -5.92 -21.75
CA MET A 133 1.99 -5.53 -22.36
C MET A 133 2.62 -6.68 -23.15
N ILE A 134 2.61 -7.91 -22.61
CA ILE A 134 3.10 -9.10 -23.33
C ILE A 134 2.27 -9.37 -24.58
N ASN A 135 0.94 -9.27 -24.50
CA ASN A 135 0.06 -9.45 -25.65
C ASN A 135 0.33 -8.43 -26.77
N GLU A 136 0.62 -7.17 -26.42
CA GLU A 136 0.96 -6.15 -27.41
C GLU A 136 2.31 -6.42 -28.09
N ILE A 137 3.31 -6.91 -27.35
CA ILE A 137 4.60 -7.30 -27.92
C ILE A 137 4.41 -8.47 -28.88
N ASN A 138 3.65 -9.50 -28.48
CA ASN A 138 3.39 -10.67 -29.32
C ASN A 138 2.61 -10.35 -30.60
N LYS A 139 1.79 -9.30 -30.61
CA LYS A 139 1.09 -8.84 -31.84
C LYS A 139 2.00 -8.11 -32.83
N LYS A 140 3.19 -7.67 -32.40
CA LYS A 140 4.18 -6.95 -33.21
C LYS A 140 5.30 -7.87 -33.75
N LEU A 141 5.29 -9.14 -33.35
CA LEU A 141 6.16 -10.22 -33.83
C LEU A 141 5.41 -11.07 -34.84
#